data_AF-A0A2S6T9I4-F1
#
_entry.id   AF-A0A2S6T9I4-F1
#
_cell.length_a   1.000
_cell.length_b   1.000
_cell.length_c   1.000
_cell.angle_alpha   90.00
_cell.angle_beta   90.00
_cell.angle_gamma   90.00
#
_symmetry.space_group_name_H-M   'P 1'
#
loop_
_entity.id
_entity.type
_entity.pdbx_description
1 polymer ?
#
loop_
_entity_poly.entity_id
_entity_poly.type
_entity_poly.pdbx_seq_one_letter_code
_entity_poly.pdbx_strand_id
1 'polypeptide(L)'
;MNLQQTQKQIDDYADQNYKYGFETLIESERSEKGLNEDTIKFISAKKREPQWMLDWRLKSFAKWKTMQDPTWANINFPKIDYQNIYYFSAPKGFENKPKSLDEVDPKLLETYKKLGIPLQEQKVLAGVAVDAVFDSVSVATTYKGELEKLGIIFCSISEAIQDHPELIKKYLGS
;
A
#
# COMPACT_ATOMS: atom_id res chain seq x y z
N MET A 1 12.48 -4.88 -39.28
CA MET A 1 11.12 -5.25 -38.80
C MET A 1 10.13 -4.39 -39.56
N ASN A 2 9.12 -4.99 -40.18
CA ASN A 2 8.10 -4.27 -40.95
C ASN A 2 6.96 -3.81 -40.00
N LEU A 3 6.36 -2.64 -40.24
CA LEU A 3 5.26 -2.06 -39.46
C LEU A 3 4.11 -3.06 -39.22
N GLN A 4 3.82 -3.92 -40.20
CA GLN A 4 2.81 -4.98 -40.09
C GLN A 4 3.17 -6.08 -39.07
N GLN A 5 4.46 -6.39 -38.91
CA GLN A 5 4.91 -7.37 -37.91
C GLN A 5 4.85 -6.79 -36.50
N THR A 6 5.15 -5.51 -36.34
CA THR A 6 5.03 -4.80 -35.06
C THR A 6 3.58 -4.67 -34.63
N GLN A 7 2.67 -4.31 -35.54
CA GLN A 7 1.24 -4.23 -35.23
C GLN A 7 0.69 -5.60 -34.80
N LYS A 8 1.04 -6.67 -35.52
CA LYS A 8 0.62 -8.03 -35.18
C LYS A 8 1.15 -8.48 -33.82
N GLN A 9 2.38 -8.13 -33.46
CA GLN A 9 2.92 -8.39 -32.12
C GLN A 9 2.16 -7.60 -31.04
N ILE A 10 1.81 -6.33 -31.29
CA ILE A 10 1.04 -5.53 -30.34
C ILE A 10 -0.35 -6.15 -30.12
N ASP A 11 -1.01 -6.58 -31.19
CA ASP A 11 -2.33 -7.22 -31.13
C ASP A 11 -2.25 -8.56 -30.37
N ASP A 12 -1.24 -9.39 -30.65
CA ASP A 12 -1.00 -10.68 -29.96
C ASP A 12 -0.70 -10.50 -28.45
N TYR A 13 -0.13 -9.36 -28.03
CA TYR A 13 0.06 -9.03 -26.62
C TYR A 13 -1.17 -8.39 -25.98
N ALA A 14 -1.95 -7.61 -26.73
CA ALA A 14 -3.17 -6.96 -26.26
C ALA A 14 -4.32 -7.95 -26.03
N ASP A 15 -4.40 -9.01 -26.85
CA ASP A 15 -5.43 -10.05 -26.75
C ASP A 15 -5.13 -11.10 -25.66
N GLN A 16 -3.93 -11.08 -25.06
CA GLN A 16 -3.65 -11.93 -23.91
C GLN A 16 -4.33 -11.38 -22.66
N ASN A 17 -5.35 -12.11 -22.18
CA ASN A 17 -5.95 -11.87 -20.87
C ASN A 17 -4.85 -11.72 -19.81
N TYR A 18 -4.88 -10.60 -19.08
CA TYR A 18 -3.87 -10.26 -18.08
C TYR A 18 -3.79 -11.36 -17.02
N LYS A 19 -2.72 -12.15 -17.06
CA LYS A 19 -2.53 -13.36 -16.24
C LYS A 19 -2.53 -13.08 -14.73
N TYR A 20 -2.28 -11.84 -14.34
CA TYR A 20 -2.23 -11.40 -12.94
C TYR A 20 -3.46 -10.58 -12.52
N GLY A 21 -4.55 -10.64 -13.29
CA GLY A 21 -5.82 -9.98 -12.98
C GLY A 21 -6.67 -10.72 -11.96
N PHE A 22 -6.07 -11.44 -11.02
CA PHE A 22 -6.80 -12.18 -10.00
C PHE A 22 -7.26 -11.24 -8.88
N GLU A 23 -8.49 -11.45 -8.43
CA GLU A 23 -9.08 -10.73 -7.30
C GLU A 23 -9.00 -11.60 -6.03
N THR A 24 -8.79 -10.95 -4.89
CA THR A 24 -8.88 -11.60 -3.58
C THR A 24 -10.10 -11.06 -2.85
N LEU A 25 -11.16 -11.88 -2.80
CA LEU A 25 -12.39 -11.53 -2.09
C LEU A 25 -12.25 -11.87 -0.60
N ILE A 26 -11.83 -10.86 0.17
CA ILE A 26 -11.80 -10.87 1.63
C ILE A 26 -12.77 -9.82 2.16
N GLU A 27 -13.38 -10.12 3.29
CA GLU A 27 -14.22 -9.15 3.99
C GLU A 27 -13.34 -8.04 4.57
N SER A 28 -13.51 -6.82 4.06
CA SER A 28 -12.70 -5.67 4.44
C SER A 28 -13.58 -4.55 5.02
N GLU A 29 -13.05 -3.88 6.05
CA GLU A 29 -13.53 -2.58 6.49
C GLU A 29 -12.97 -1.51 5.54
N ARG A 30 -13.82 -0.59 5.08
CA ARG A 30 -13.44 0.48 4.15
C ARG A 30 -13.87 1.83 4.71
N SER A 31 -13.13 2.89 4.36
CA SER A 31 -13.63 4.25 4.57
C SER A 31 -14.88 4.51 3.73
N GLU A 32 -15.55 5.62 3.99
CA GLU A 32 -16.44 6.20 2.99
C GLU A 32 -15.66 6.53 1.70
N LYS A 33 -16.39 6.63 0.60
CA LYS A 33 -15.79 7.03 -0.68
C LYS A 33 -15.47 8.53 -0.67
N GLY A 34 -14.33 8.84 -1.25
CA GLY A 34 -13.97 10.19 -1.64
C GLY A 34 -12.89 10.83 -0.78
N LEU A 35 -12.16 11.73 -1.43
CA LEU A 35 -11.06 12.47 -0.82
C LEU A 35 -11.57 13.78 -0.25
N ASN A 36 -11.69 13.83 1.07
CA ASN A 36 -12.06 15.01 1.83
C ASN A 36 -11.32 15.01 3.19
N GLU A 37 -11.52 16.07 3.98
CA GLU A 37 -10.85 16.22 5.28
C GLU A 37 -11.28 15.16 6.29
N ASP A 38 -12.53 14.69 6.22
CA ASP A 38 -13.05 13.69 7.15
C ASP A 38 -12.47 12.31 6.85
N THR A 39 -12.30 11.95 5.58
CA THR A 39 -11.53 10.76 5.17
C THR A 39 -10.09 10.82 5.69
N ILE A 40 -9.43 11.98 5.60
CA ILE A 40 -8.06 12.15 6.10
C ILE A 40 -8.01 11.97 7.62
N LYS A 41 -8.91 12.63 8.36
CA LYS A 41 -9.02 12.51 9.83
C LYS A 41 -9.33 11.07 10.25
N PHE A 42 -10.25 10.40 9.55
CA PHE A 42 -10.59 9.00 9.77
C PHE A 42 -9.36 8.09 9.63
N ILE A 43 -8.62 8.21 8.53
CA ILE A 43 -7.40 7.41 8.30
C ILE A 43 -6.38 7.68 9.38
N SER A 44 -6.14 8.96 9.69
CA SER A 44 -5.15 9.37 10.69
C SER A 44 -5.49 8.81 12.07
N ALA A 45 -6.76 8.85 12.46
CA ALA A 45 -7.26 8.29 13.71
C ALA A 45 -7.16 6.76 13.75
N LYS A 46 -7.58 6.08 12.68
CA LYS A 46 -7.49 4.60 12.57
C LYS A 46 -6.02 4.12 12.64
N LYS A 47 -5.09 4.93 12.12
CA LYS A 47 -3.64 4.68 12.18
C LYS A 47 -2.98 5.14 13.48
N ARG A 48 -3.70 5.84 14.36
CA ARG A 48 -3.18 6.45 15.60
C ARG A 48 -1.96 7.35 15.35
N GLU A 49 -2.07 8.17 14.30
CA GLU A 49 -1.00 9.11 13.97
C GLU A 49 -0.94 10.27 14.97
N PRO A 50 0.26 10.82 15.25
CA PRO A 50 0.41 12.01 16.05
C PRO A 50 -0.16 13.24 15.32
N GLN A 51 -0.58 14.26 16.09
CA GLN A 51 -1.24 15.46 15.55
C GLN A 51 -0.46 16.14 14.42
N TRP A 52 0.87 16.21 14.53
CA TRP A 52 1.70 16.86 13.50
C TRP A 52 1.60 16.17 12.13
N MET A 53 1.36 14.85 12.11
CA MET A 53 1.21 14.07 10.88
C MET A 53 -0.16 14.35 10.25
N LEU A 54 -1.22 14.42 11.07
CA LEU A 54 -2.55 14.85 10.61
C LEU A 54 -2.49 16.26 10.01
N ASP A 55 -1.86 17.21 10.70
CA ASP A 55 -1.71 18.58 10.21
C ASP A 55 -0.95 18.63 8.88
N TRP A 56 0.11 17.82 8.75
CA TRP A 56 0.87 17.69 7.51
C TRP A 56 0.01 17.14 6.35
N ARG A 57 -0.83 16.15 6.62
CA ARG A 57 -1.78 15.59 5.63
C ARG A 57 -2.82 16.61 5.20
N LEU A 58 -3.42 17.33 6.15
CA LEU A 58 -4.43 18.35 5.87
C LEU A 58 -3.84 19.52 5.07
N LYS A 59 -2.62 19.95 5.42
CA LYS A 59 -1.87 20.97 4.64
C LYS A 59 -1.59 20.50 3.22
N SER A 60 -1.18 19.24 3.05
CA SER A 60 -0.93 18.64 1.73
C SER A 60 -2.22 18.57 0.91
N PHE A 61 -3.34 18.18 1.51
CA PHE A 61 -4.64 18.16 0.85
C PHE A 61 -5.10 19.56 0.43
N ALA A 62 -4.95 20.56 1.31
CA ALA A 62 -5.25 21.95 0.98
C ALA A 62 -4.41 22.45 -0.21
N LYS A 63 -3.13 22.09 -0.26
CA LYS A 63 -2.27 22.42 -1.39
C LYS A 63 -2.71 21.70 -2.67
N TRP A 64 -2.99 20.39 -2.59
CA TRP A 64 -3.44 19.58 -3.71
C TRP A 64 -4.72 20.13 -4.36
N LYS A 65 -5.69 20.62 -3.58
CA LYS A 65 -6.91 21.28 -4.10
C LYS A 65 -6.63 22.49 -5.01
N THR A 66 -5.45 23.11 -4.88
CA THR A 66 -5.04 24.26 -5.72
C THR A 66 -4.22 23.85 -6.94
N MET A 67 -3.82 22.58 -7.06
CA MET A 67 -3.05 22.08 -8.17
C MET A 67 -3.95 21.81 -9.39
N GLN A 68 -3.35 21.87 -10.58
CA GLN A 68 -4.00 21.49 -11.83
C GLN A 68 -3.37 20.21 -12.35
N ASP A 69 -4.16 19.43 -13.09
CA ASP A 69 -3.68 18.20 -13.71
C ASP A 69 -2.55 18.54 -14.73
N PRO A 70 -1.41 17.85 -14.68
CA PRO A 70 -0.30 18.12 -15.59
C PRO A 70 -0.66 17.71 -17.03
N THR A 71 -0.44 18.61 -18.00
CA THR A 71 -0.77 18.40 -19.42
C THR A 71 0.45 18.14 -20.32
N TRP A 72 1.66 18.14 -19.75
CA TRP A 72 2.91 18.01 -20.52
C TRP A 72 3.21 16.57 -20.98
N ALA A 73 2.55 15.57 -20.39
CA ALA A 73 2.78 14.17 -20.73
C ALA A 73 1.95 13.78 -21.98
N ASN A 74 2.55 13.03 -22.90
CA ASN A 74 1.86 12.51 -24.10
C ASN A 74 1.03 11.26 -23.76
N ILE A 75 0.13 11.40 -22.79
CA ILE A 75 -0.80 10.36 -22.34
C ILE A 75 -2.20 10.97 -22.26
N ASN A 76 -3.20 10.20 -22.65
CA ASN A 76 -4.60 10.59 -22.53
C ASN A 76 -5.32 9.59 -21.64
N PHE A 77 -5.92 10.07 -20.56
CA PHE A 77 -6.72 9.26 -19.64
C PHE A 77 -7.97 10.04 -19.25
N PRO A 78 -9.10 9.35 -18.97
CA PRO A 78 -10.30 10.02 -18.51
C PRO A 78 -10.04 10.73 -17.18
N LYS A 79 -10.76 11.83 -16.95
CA LYS A 79 -10.65 12.57 -15.69
C LYS A 79 -10.90 11.63 -14.51
N ILE A 80 -9.98 11.64 -13.55
CA ILE A 80 -10.06 10.79 -12.36
C ILE A 80 -11.15 11.36 -11.44
N ASP A 81 -12.15 10.54 -11.14
CA ASP A 81 -13.14 10.84 -10.10
C ASP A 81 -12.59 10.46 -8.72
N TYR A 82 -11.87 11.40 -8.11
CA TYR A 82 -11.31 11.25 -6.77
C TYR A 82 -12.39 11.08 -5.68
N GLN A 83 -13.66 11.35 -5.97
CA GLN A 83 -14.74 11.17 -4.99
C GLN A 83 -15.32 9.75 -5.00
N ASN A 84 -15.05 8.95 -6.04
CA ASN A 84 -15.55 7.59 -6.17
C ASN A 84 -14.51 6.51 -5.78
N ILE A 85 -13.49 6.88 -5.00
CA ILE A 85 -12.39 6.01 -4.58
C ILE A 85 -12.48 5.73 -3.07
N TYR A 86 -12.17 4.49 -2.67
CA TYR A 86 -11.92 4.14 -1.27
C TYR A 86 -10.45 4.42 -0.94
N TYR A 87 -10.20 5.33 0.00
CA TYR A 87 -8.84 5.71 0.40
C TYR A 87 -8.28 4.89 1.57
N PHE A 88 -9.12 4.07 2.18
CA PHE A 88 -8.72 3.09 3.19
C PHE A 88 -9.51 1.80 3.02
N SER A 89 -8.78 0.69 3.10
CA SER A 89 -9.33 -0.66 3.17
C SER A 89 -8.43 -1.49 4.06
N ALA A 90 -9.01 -2.29 4.95
CA ALA A 90 -8.28 -3.23 5.78
C ALA A 90 -9.10 -4.51 5.92
N PRO A 91 -8.49 -5.71 5.79
CA PRO A 91 -9.17 -6.96 6.11
C PRO A 91 -9.75 -6.94 7.53
N LYS A 92 -10.96 -7.47 7.72
CA LYS A 92 -11.55 -7.61 9.05
C LYS A 92 -10.67 -8.50 9.94
N GLY A 93 -10.63 -8.20 11.24
CA GLY A 93 -9.82 -8.94 12.22
C GLY A 93 -8.36 -8.49 12.33
N PHE A 94 -7.91 -7.56 11.49
CA PHE A 94 -6.54 -7.02 11.55
C PHE A 94 -6.34 -5.86 12.53
N GLU A 95 -7.36 -5.49 13.31
CA GLU A 95 -7.28 -4.38 14.26
C GLU A 95 -6.16 -4.56 15.31
N ASN A 96 -5.84 -5.81 15.66
CA ASN A 96 -4.82 -6.13 16.66
C ASN A 96 -3.46 -6.52 16.09
N LYS A 97 -3.27 -6.48 14.76
CA LYS A 97 -2.19 -7.13 14.00
C LYS A 97 -2.04 -8.63 14.34
N PRO A 98 -2.01 -9.53 13.35
CA PRO A 98 -1.76 -10.93 13.63
C PRO A 98 -0.38 -11.09 14.27
N LYS A 99 -0.31 -11.77 15.42
CA LYS A 99 0.95 -12.01 16.15
C LYS A 99 1.81 -13.06 15.47
N SER A 100 1.19 -13.90 14.64
CA SER A 100 1.86 -14.88 13.79
C SER A 100 1.17 -14.98 12.43
N LEU A 101 1.88 -15.54 11.45
CA LEU A 101 1.31 -15.88 10.14
C LEU A 101 0.16 -16.90 10.21
N ASP A 102 -0.04 -17.57 11.35
CA ASP A 102 -1.11 -18.56 11.54
C ASP A 102 -2.44 -17.88 11.89
N GLU A 103 -2.40 -16.63 12.34
CA GLU A 103 -3.58 -15.78 12.60
C GLU A 103 -4.06 -15.05 11.33
N VAL A 104 -3.36 -15.23 10.21
CA VAL A 104 -3.66 -14.60 8.92
C VAL A 104 -4.68 -15.44 8.16
N ASP A 105 -5.66 -14.77 7.53
CA ASP A 105 -6.68 -15.44 6.70
C ASP A 105 -6.02 -16.32 5.62
N PRO A 106 -6.42 -17.59 5.48
CA PRO A 106 -5.86 -18.51 4.47
C PRO A 106 -5.91 -17.96 3.05
N LYS A 107 -6.94 -17.17 2.69
CA LYS A 107 -7.04 -16.54 1.37
C LYS A 107 -5.90 -15.57 1.12
N LEU A 108 -5.45 -14.86 2.15
CA LEU A 108 -4.33 -13.93 2.03
C LEU A 108 -3.04 -14.71 1.76
N LEU A 109 -2.79 -15.80 2.50
CA LEU A 109 -1.65 -16.69 2.24
C LEU A 109 -1.66 -17.25 0.81
N GLU A 110 -2.83 -17.65 0.30
CA GLU A 110 -3.00 -18.09 -1.08
C GLU A 110 -2.70 -16.98 -2.08
N THR A 111 -3.13 -15.74 -1.83
CA THR A 111 -2.84 -14.59 -2.69
C THR A 111 -1.36 -14.32 -2.78
N TYR A 112 -0.65 -14.32 -1.65
CA TYR A 112 0.79 -14.18 -1.62
C TYR A 112 1.50 -15.32 -2.34
N LYS A 113 1.00 -16.56 -2.22
CA LYS A 113 1.50 -17.71 -2.99
C LYS A 113 1.28 -17.54 -4.50
N LYS A 114 0.12 -17.04 -4.93
CA LYS A 114 -0.19 -16.73 -6.33
C LYS A 114 0.71 -15.62 -6.89
N LEU A 115 1.07 -14.65 -6.05
CA LEU A 115 2.04 -13.58 -6.39
C LEU A 115 3.50 -14.09 -6.44
N GLY A 116 3.76 -15.35 -6.08
CA GLY A 116 5.11 -15.93 -6.03
C GLY A 116 5.90 -15.53 -4.78
N ILE A 117 5.21 -15.08 -3.73
CA ILE A 117 5.80 -14.59 -2.47
C ILE A 117 5.28 -15.45 -1.29
N PRO A 118 5.68 -16.73 -1.18
CA PRO A 118 5.20 -17.59 -0.09
C PRO A 118 5.69 -17.09 1.28
N LEU A 119 4.78 -16.52 2.08
CA LEU A 119 5.09 -15.91 3.38
C LEU A 119 5.69 -16.90 4.40
N GLN A 120 5.30 -18.17 4.34
CA GLN A 120 5.86 -19.22 5.22
C GLN A 120 7.31 -19.55 4.87
N GLU A 121 7.64 -19.63 3.59
CA GLU A 121 9.01 -19.89 3.13
C GLU A 121 9.91 -18.69 3.40
N GLN A 122 9.38 -17.46 3.37
CA GLN A 122 10.14 -16.26 3.72
C GLN A 122 10.55 -16.16 5.19
N LYS A 123 9.87 -16.85 6.11
CA LYS A 123 10.40 -17.00 7.49
C LYS A 123 11.72 -17.78 7.51
N VAL A 124 11.99 -18.58 6.47
CA VAL A 124 13.13 -19.50 6.37
C VAL A 124 14.15 -19.05 5.32
N LEU A 125 13.73 -18.26 4.31
CA LEU A 125 14.62 -17.72 3.27
C LEU A 125 15.62 -16.74 3.88
N ALA A 126 16.82 -17.27 4.13
CA ALA A 126 17.94 -16.62 4.75
C ALA A 126 18.26 -15.24 4.14
N GLY A 127 17.95 -14.17 4.88
CA GLY A 127 18.58 -12.86 4.72
C GLY A 127 17.74 -11.74 4.07
N VAL A 128 16.45 -11.95 3.79
CA VAL A 128 15.60 -10.91 3.18
C VAL A 128 14.54 -10.43 4.17
N ALA A 129 14.61 -9.14 4.54
CA ALA A 129 13.61 -8.47 5.35
C ALA A 129 12.44 -7.98 4.47
N VAL A 130 11.23 -8.37 4.82
CA VAL A 130 10.01 -8.10 4.03
C VAL A 130 8.92 -7.55 4.94
N ASP A 131 8.26 -6.47 4.52
CA ASP A 131 6.98 -6.03 5.07
C ASP A 131 5.87 -6.37 4.07
N ALA A 132 5.08 -7.39 4.39
CA ALA A 132 3.95 -7.83 3.57
C ALA A 132 2.75 -6.92 3.83
N VAL A 133 2.39 -6.08 2.87
CA VAL A 133 1.27 -5.13 2.97
C VAL A 133 0.07 -5.64 2.18
N PHE A 134 -1.10 -5.73 2.82
CA PHE A 134 -2.36 -6.03 2.16
C PHE A 134 -3.34 -4.87 2.38
N ASP A 135 -3.86 -4.31 1.29
CA ASP A 135 -4.56 -3.03 1.29
C ASP A 135 -3.80 -1.95 2.09
N SER A 136 -4.42 -1.38 3.11
CA SER A 136 -3.84 -0.31 3.93
C SER A 136 -3.08 -0.84 5.15
N VAL A 137 -2.91 -2.15 5.35
CA VAL A 137 -2.30 -2.70 6.58
C VAL A 137 -1.10 -3.61 6.32
N SER A 138 -0.08 -3.50 7.16
CA SER A 138 1.04 -4.45 7.20
C SER A 138 0.58 -5.73 7.92
N VAL A 139 0.70 -6.84 7.22
CA VAL A 139 0.29 -8.18 7.66
C VAL A 139 1.42 -8.88 8.40
N ALA A 140 2.65 -8.75 7.92
CA ALA A 140 3.81 -9.38 8.53
C ALA A 140 5.09 -8.63 8.18
N THR A 141 5.95 -8.43 9.18
CA THR A 141 7.29 -7.88 8.98
C THR A 141 8.33 -8.92 9.43
N THR A 142 9.24 -9.33 8.55
CA THR A 142 10.30 -10.30 8.87
C THR A 142 11.61 -9.59 9.26
N TYR A 143 12.52 -10.30 9.94
CA TYR A 143 13.88 -9.85 10.28
C TYR A 143 14.02 -8.59 11.16
N LYS A 144 12.92 -8.01 11.66
CA LYS A 144 12.94 -6.81 12.52
C LYS A 144 13.95 -6.91 13.67
N GLY A 145 13.93 -8.00 14.44
CA GLY A 145 14.82 -8.18 15.59
C GLY A 145 16.30 -8.36 15.26
N GLU A 146 16.64 -9.03 14.15
CA GLU A 146 18.06 -9.17 13.74
C GLU A 146 18.62 -7.86 13.20
N LEU A 147 17.80 -7.10 12.45
CA LEU A 147 18.18 -5.78 11.95
C LEU A 147 18.31 -4.76 13.08
N GLU A 148 17.43 -4.84 14.08
CA GLU A 148 17.47 -3.98 15.26
C GLU A 148 18.77 -4.15 16.05
N LYS A 149 19.30 -5.38 16.18
CA LYS A 149 20.61 -5.63 16.80
C LYS A 149 21.77 -4.91 16.08
N LEU A 150 21.61 -4.62 14.79
CA LEU A 150 22.59 -3.89 13.97
C LEU A 150 22.33 -2.38 13.95
N GLY A 151 21.32 -1.90 14.70
CA GLY A 151 20.89 -0.49 14.71
C GLY A 151 20.05 -0.08 13.49
N ILE A 152 19.55 -1.04 12.72
CA ILE A 152 18.73 -0.80 11.53
C ILE A 152 17.26 -0.79 11.92
N ILE A 153 16.57 0.32 11.66
CA ILE A 153 15.12 0.45 11.86
C ILE A 153 14.41 -0.05 10.60
N PHE A 154 13.85 -1.26 10.66
CA PHE A 154 13.04 -1.83 9.59
C PHE A 154 11.61 -2.11 10.09
N CYS A 155 10.69 -1.22 9.72
CA CYS A 155 9.29 -1.28 10.11
C CYS A 155 8.40 -0.58 9.08
N SER A 156 7.09 -0.84 9.15
CA SER A 156 6.12 -0.12 8.32
C SER A 156 6.12 1.38 8.64
N ILE A 157 5.73 2.22 7.67
CA ILE A 157 5.62 3.67 7.91
C ILE A 157 4.65 4.01 9.04
N SER A 158 3.58 3.23 9.23
CA SER A 158 2.63 3.42 10.32
C SER A 158 3.26 3.20 11.69
N GLU A 159 4.17 2.22 11.81
CA GLU A 159 4.99 2.00 13.02
C GLU A 159 6.02 3.11 13.17
N ALA A 160 6.75 3.45 12.11
CA ALA A 160 7.79 4.47 12.18
C ALA A 160 7.27 5.84 12.62
N ILE A 161 6.05 6.21 12.21
CA ILE A 161 5.38 7.44 12.65
C ILE A 161 5.05 7.41 14.16
N GLN A 162 4.73 6.24 14.72
CA GLN A 162 4.40 6.06 16.15
C GLN A 162 5.66 5.93 17.02
N ASP A 163 6.60 5.08 16.59
CA ASP A 163 7.76 4.65 17.39
C ASP A 163 8.97 5.58 17.20
N HIS A 164 9.07 6.23 16.04
CA HIS A 164 10.17 7.12 15.66
C HIS A 164 9.69 8.48 15.08
N PRO A 165 8.74 9.17 15.72
CA PRO A 165 8.11 10.37 15.16
C PRO A 165 9.09 11.49 14.84
N GLU A 166 10.14 11.66 15.64
CA GLU A 166 11.16 12.71 15.44
C GLU A 166 11.99 12.48 14.17
N LEU A 167 12.33 11.22 13.87
CA LEU A 167 13.05 10.88 12.65
C LEU A 167 12.16 11.12 11.43
N ILE A 168 10.91 10.68 11.47
CA ILE A 168 9.99 10.89 10.35
C ILE A 168 9.74 12.38 10.15
N LYS A 169 9.43 13.13 11.20
CA LYS A 169 9.17 14.57 11.11
C LYS A 169 10.36 15.35 10.55
N LYS A 170 11.60 14.91 10.82
CA LYS A 170 12.83 15.52 10.29
C LYS A 170 13.01 15.32 8.79
N TYR A 171 12.65 14.15 8.26
CA TYR A 171 12.95 13.75 6.88
C TYR A 171 11.73 13.70 5.94
N LEU A 172 10.52 13.79 6.47
CA LEU A 172 9.30 13.74 5.67
C LEU A 172 9.12 15.03 4.87
N GLY A 173 9.33 14.96 3.56
CA GLY A 173 9.16 16.08 2.63
C GLY A 173 10.30 17.10 2.62
N SER A 174 11.46 16.73 3.18
CA SER A 174 12.72 17.49 3.09
C SER A 174 13.39 17.35 1.73
#